data_AF-A0A5C2HJF1-F1
#
_entry.id   AF-A0A5C2HJF1-F1
#
_cell.length_a   1.000
_cell.length_b   1.000
_cell.length_c   1.000
_cell.angle_alpha   90.00
_cell.angle_beta   90.00
_cell.angle_gamma   90.00
#
_symmetry.space_group_name_H-M   'P 1'
#
loop_
_entity.id
_entity.type
_entity.pdbx_description
1 polymer ?
#
loop_
_entity_poly.entity_id
_entity_poly.type
_entity_poly.pdbx_seq_one_letter_code
_entity_poly.pdbx_strand_id
1 'polypeptide(L)'
;MIKNIYIFILFSTLLYSNSFDDIQRKGKEVKNIIEVEERFINAFENNILQNFKIVDANYIKNSGLIPSSINISGLNKKELYFSNSLDKDLKDDPFLEELYKSNTFRKRSYFNDDKVYFNLENSLAKLLYTLMIYKNKDEILACPSSFSSKIDICTFENSIYVDIKKYDSLFEDNSSEKKPSEFLLAFNLSSYEKGPIIVDKIDEDEAILNFFANGTHFFDKDGIKFIKVGDEGAKDKKFVNLTNEE
;
A
#
# COMPACT_ATOMS: atom_id res chain seq x y z
N MET A 1 65.32 19.11 -4.52
CA MET A 1 64.40 18.06 -5.02
C MET A 1 63.20 17.81 -4.11
N ILE A 2 63.33 17.83 -2.77
CA ILE A 2 62.21 17.59 -1.84
C ILE A 2 61.07 18.63 -1.94
N LYS A 3 61.39 19.91 -2.21
CA LYS A 3 60.40 20.99 -2.36
C LYS A 3 59.45 20.80 -3.56
N ASN A 4 59.90 20.12 -4.61
CA ASN A 4 59.10 19.85 -5.81
C ASN A 4 58.15 18.65 -5.61
N ILE A 5 58.46 17.76 -4.67
CA ILE A 5 57.60 16.60 -4.33
C ILE A 5 56.37 17.07 -3.54
N TYR A 6 56.52 18.01 -2.61
CA TYR A 6 55.38 18.57 -1.86
C TYR A 6 54.40 19.35 -2.74
N ILE A 7 54.89 20.08 -3.75
CA ILE A 7 54.03 20.78 -4.71
C ILE A 7 53.27 19.78 -5.59
N PHE A 8 53.92 18.67 -5.98
CA PHE A 8 53.27 17.63 -6.77
C PHE A 8 52.19 16.86 -5.96
N ILE A 9 52.44 16.63 -4.67
CA ILE A 9 51.45 16.02 -3.76
C ILE A 9 50.25 16.96 -3.55
N LEU A 10 50.49 18.27 -3.34
CA LEU A 10 49.41 19.27 -3.23
C LEU A 10 48.58 19.41 -4.52
N PHE A 11 49.22 19.33 -5.69
CA PHE A 11 48.49 19.30 -6.96
C PHE A 11 47.73 17.99 -7.18
N SER A 12 48.26 16.84 -6.75
CA SER A 12 47.54 15.57 -6.85
C SER A 12 46.30 15.49 -5.95
N THR A 13 46.31 16.16 -4.79
CA THR A 13 45.11 16.30 -3.94
C THR A 13 44.08 17.27 -4.52
N LEU A 14 44.52 18.27 -5.31
CA LEU A 14 43.62 19.19 -6.02
C LEU A 14 43.04 18.59 -7.31
N LEU A 15 43.73 17.61 -7.91
CA LEU A 15 43.24 16.86 -9.07
C LEU A 15 42.24 15.74 -8.69
N TYR A 16 42.11 15.45 -7.38
CA TYR A 16 41.10 14.53 -6.83
C TYR A 16 39.85 15.26 -6.30
N SER A 17 39.69 16.52 -6.67
CA SER A 17 38.46 17.28 -6.45
C SER A 17 37.55 17.05 -7.67
N ASN A 18 36.64 16.09 -7.60
CA ASN A 18 35.34 16.31 -8.25
C ASN A 18 34.90 17.69 -7.77
N SER A 19 34.69 18.66 -8.66
CA SER A 19 34.40 20.03 -8.24
C SER A 19 33.22 20.00 -7.26
N PHE A 20 33.26 20.84 -6.22
CA PHE A 20 32.16 20.93 -5.26
C PHE A 20 30.80 21.08 -5.97
N ASP A 21 30.77 21.79 -7.09
CA ASP A 21 29.63 21.92 -7.98
C ASP A 21 29.13 20.58 -8.56
N ASP A 22 30.03 19.67 -8.91
CA ASP A 22 29.68 18.32 -9.40
C ASP A 22 29.04 17.47 -8.29
N ILE A 23 29.59 17.52 -7.07
CA ILE A 23 29.01 16.82 -5.91
C ILE A 23 27.63 17.38 -5.58
N GLN A 24 27.46 18.71 -5.60
CA GLN A 24 26.16 19.34 -5.40
C GLN A 24 25.14 18.94 -6.48
N ARG A 25 25.57 18.92 -7.74
CA ARG A 25 24.72 18.49 -8.87
C ARG A 25 24.26 17.05 -8.69
N LYS A 26 25.19 16.13 -8.44
CA LYS A 26 24.87 14.71 -8.22
C LYS A 26 24.03 14.49 -6.96
N GLY A 27 24.27 15.23 -5.88
CA GLY A 27 23.42 15.19 -4.69
C GLY A 27 21.98 15.64 -4.97
N LYS A 28 21.79 16.62 -5.86
CA LYS A 28 20.47 17.03 -6.34
C LYS A 28 19.80 15.95 -7.19
N GLU A 29 20.57 15.21 -8.00
CA GLU A 29 20.06 14.05 -8.75
C GLU A 29 19.56 12.96 -7.79
N VAL A 30 20.34 12.60 -6.78
CA VAL A 30 19.94 11.64 -5.72
C VAL A 30 18.63 12.08 -5.04
N LYS A 31 18.56 13.36 -4.63
CA LYS A 31 17.34 13.92 -4.04
C LYS A 31 16.13 13.78 -4.98
N ASN A 32 16.30 14.09 -6.26
CA ASN A 32 15.21 13.98 -7.24
C ASN A 32 14.74 12.53 -7.40
N ILE A 33 15.65 11.56 -7.39
CA ILE A 33 15.30 10.14 -7.43
C ILE A 33 14.38 9.79 -6.24
N ILE A 34 14.77 10.18 -5.02
CA ILE A 34 13.97 9.92 -3.82
C ILE A 34 12.60 10.61 -3.89
N GLU A 35 12.54 11.86 -4.35
CA GLU A 35 11.26 12.57 -4.49
C GLU A 35 10.31 11.88 -5.48
N VAL A 36 10.86 11.23 -6.51
CA VAL A 36 10.06 10.49 -7.49
C VAL A 36 9.56 9.16 -6.93
N GLU A 37 10.37 8.48 -6.13
CA GLU A 37 9.95 7.30 -5.36
C GLU A 37 8.77 7.65 -4.44
N GLU A 38 8.84 8.78 -3.73
CA GLU A 38 7.74 9.26 -2.88
C GLU A 38 6.48 9.62 -3.69
N ARG A 39 6.62 10.21 -4.89
CA ARG A 39 5.49 10.46 -5.79
C ARG A 39 4.85 9.17 -6.29
N PHE A 40 5.65 8.15 -6.59
CA PHE A 40 5.15 6.83 -6.97
C PHE A 40 4.25 6.26 -5.87
N ILE A 41 4.72 6.24 -4.61
CA ILE A 41 3.97 5.67 -3.48
C ILE A 41 2.62 6.38 -3.30
N ASN A 42 2.62 7.72 -3.41
CA ASN A 42 1.39 8.51 -3.36
C ASN A 42 0.43 8.15 -4.51
N ALA A 43 0.94 8.02 -5.74
CA ALA A 43 0.12 7.68 -6.89
C ALA A 43 -0.43 6.24 -6.80
N PHE A 44 0.36 5.31 -6.29
CA PHE A 44 -0.02 3.92 -6.07
C PHE A 44 -1.18 3.82 -5.07
N GLU A 45 -1.06 4.47 -3.91
CA GLU A 45 -2.11 4.50 -2.89
C GLU A 45 -3.40 5.14 -3.41
N ASN A 46 -3.27 6.29 -4.10
CA ASN A 46 -4.42 6.97 -4.68
C ASN A 46 -5.13 6.12 -5.74
N ASN A 47 -4.37 5.33 -6.52
CA ASN A 47 -4.96 4.43 -7.51
C ASN A 47 -5.76 3.29 -6.86
N ILE A 48 -5.29 2.76 -5.72
CA ILE A 48 -6.07 1.78 -4.95
C ILE A 48 -7.39 2.39 -4.47
N LEU A 49 -7.37 3.63 -3.96
CA LEU A 49 -8.57 4.29 -3.45
C LEU A 49 -9.58 4.66 -4.53
N GLN A 50 -9.12 5.13 -5.70
CA GLN A 50 -9.99 5.65 -6.75
C GLN A 50 -10.46 4.56 -7.73
N ASN A 51 -9.57 3.62 -8.04
CA ASN A 51 -9.78 2.63 -9.11
C ASN A 51 -9.83 1.19 -8.60
N PHE A 52 -9.71 0.97 -7.28
CA PHE A 52 -9.65 -0.36 -6.65
C PHE A 52 -8.66 -1.32 -7.32
N LYS A 53 -7.49 -0.79 -7.70
CA LYS A 53 -6.55 -1.52 -8.54
C LYS A 53 -5.12 -1.39 -8.07
N ILE A 54 -4.43 -2.53 -8.01
CA ILE A 54 -2.99 -2.62 -7.82
C ILE A 54 -2.31 -2.43 -9.18
N VAL A 55 -1.39 -1.46 -9.23
CA VAL A 55 -0.69 -1.06 -10.45
C VAL A 55 0.81 -1.26 -10.31
N ASP A 56 1.48 -1.47 -11.44
CA ASP A 56 2.94 -1.56 -11.49
C ASP A 56 3.59 -0.18 -11.77
N ALA A 57 4.92 -0.14 -11.74
CA ALA A 57 5.69 1.05 -12.10
C ALA A 57 5.35 1.59 -13.50
N ASN A 58 5.11 0.71 -14.46
CA ASN A 58 4.93 1.10 -15.86
C ASN A 58 3.61 1.83 -16.04
N TYR A 59 2.56 1.40 -15.35
CA TYR A 59 1.28 2.09 -15.32
C TYR A 59 1.43 3.53 -14.81
N ILE A 60 2.17 3.73 -13.71
CA ILE A 60 2.38 5.08 -13.15
C ILE A 60 3.38 5.90 -13.99
N LYS A 61 4.35 5.26 -14.63
CA LYS A 61 5.25 5.93 -15.59
C LYS A 61 4.48 6.46 -16.79
N ASN A 62 3.56 5.65 -17.33
CA ASN A 62 2.74 6.01 -18.49
C ASN A 62 1.69 7.09 -18.19
N SER A 63 1.33 7.31 -16.92
CA SER A 63 0.42 8.39 -16.53
C SER A 63 1.08 9.78 -16.52
N GLY A 64 2.40 9.87 -16.76
CA GLY A 64 3.14 11.13 -16.78
C GLY A 64 3.47 11.70 -15.40
N LEU A 65 3.16 10.97 -14.32
CA LEU A 65 3.44 11.37 -12.94
C LEU A 65 4.93 11.19 -12.56
N ILE A 66 5.67 10.41 -13.34
CA ILE A 66 7.05 10.02 -13.09
C ILE A 66 7.91 10.40 -14.31
N PRO A 67 9.01 11.16 -14.14
CA PRO A 67 9.95 11.46 -15.22
C PRO A 67 10.46 10.19 -15.90
N SER A 68 10.50 10.20 -17.24
CA SER A 68 10.90 9.03 -18.04
C SER A 68 12.33 8.55 -17.77
N SER A 69 13.19 9.47 -17.28
CA SER A 69 14.60 9.27 -16.95
C SER A 69 14.83 8.46 -15.66
N ILE A 70 13.82 8.27 -14.83
CA ILE A 70 13.97 7.53 -13.56
C ILE A 70 13.50 6.10 -13.76
N ASN A 71 14.41 5.17 -13.47
CA ASN A 71 14.14 3.75 -13.59
C ASN A 71 13.61 3.21 -12.25
N ILE A 72 12.35 2.76 -12.25
CA ILE A 72 11.72 2.12 -11.08
C ILE A 72 11.49 0.63 -11.36
N SER A 73 12.34 0.04 -12.20
CA SER A 73 12.35 -1.40 -12.48
C SER A 73 12.55 -2.17 -11.17
N GLY A 74 11.57 -3.00 -10.81
CA GLY A 74 11.60 -3.77 -9.55
C GLY A 74 10.31 -3.68 -8.73
N LEU A 75 9.37 -2.81 -9.11
CA LEU A 75 7.99 -2.84 -8.58
C LEU A 75 7.27 -4.10 -9.03
N ASN A 76 7.35 -5.13 -8.19
CA ASN A 76 6.44 -6.25 -8.28
C ASN A 76 5.06 -5.79 -7.80
N LYS A 77 4.00 -6.12 -8.55
CA LYS A 77 2.62 -5.75 -8.24
C LYS A 77 2.21 -6.07 -6.79
N LYS A 78 2.84 -7.09 -6.20
CA LYS A 78 2.43 -7.64 -4.91
C LYS A 78 3.35 -7.30 -3.74
N GLU A 79 4.40 -6.53 -3.98
CA GLU A 79 5.38 -6.23 -2.94
C GLU A 79 5.53 -4.72 -2.78
N LEU A 80 5.44 -4.25 -1.53
CA LEU A 80 5.61 -2.82 -1.20
C LEU A 80 7.09 -2.44 -1.12
N TYR A 81 7.86 -2.80 -2.14
CA TYR A 81 9.24 -2.37 -2.31
C TYR A 81 9.61 -2.21 -3.79
N PHE A 82 10.71 -1.52 -4.03
CA PHE A 82 11.40 -1.52 -5.32
C PHE A 82 12.90 -1.76 -5.12
N SER A 83 13.53 -2.28 -6.17
CA SER A 83 14.98 -2.40 -6.22
C SER A 83 15.64 -1.03 -6.21
N ASN A 84 16.84 -0.95 -5.66
CA ASN A 84 17.66 0.27 -5.72
C ASN A 84 17.72 0.83 -7.15
N SER A 85 17.28 2.08 -7.30
CA SER A 85 17.17 2.81 -8.58
C SER A 85 18.40 3.68 -8.87
N LEU A 86 19.38 3.69 -7.97
CA LEU A 86 20.59 4.50 -8.08
C LEU A 86 21.50 3.96 -9.19
N ASP A 87 21.77 4.80 -10.18
CA ASP A 87 22.69 4.47 -11.27
C ASP A 87 24.11 4.18 -10.75
N LYS A 88 24.85 3.34 -11.46
CA LYS A 88 26.18 2.89 -11.06
C LYS A 88 27.14 4.04 -10.75
N ASP A 89 27.14 5.08 -11.59
CA ASP A 89 28.01 6.25 -11.43
C ASP A 89 27.73 7.04 -10.14
N LEU A 90 26.50 6.97 -9.61
CA LEU A 90 26.13 7.57 -8.34
C LEU A 90 26.37 6.60 -7.17
N LYS A 91 26.22 5.29 -7.40
CA LYS A 91 26.45 4.24 -6.41
C LYS A 91 27.93 4.05 -6.07
N ASP A 92 28.82 4.29 -7.02
CA ASP A 92 30.28 4.17 -6.83
C ASP A 92 30.86 5.34 -5.99
N ASP A 93 30.08 6.40 -5.73
CA ASP A 93 30.42 7.48 -4.81
C ASP A 93 29.81 7.24 -3.41
N PRO A 94 30.64 7.00 -2.37
CA PRO A 94 30.14 6.63 -1.04
C PRO A 94 29.23 7.69 -0.39
N PHE A 95 29.48 8.98 -0.65
CA PHE A 95 28.68 10.06 -0.08
C PHE A 95 27.28 10.09 -0.70
N LEU A 96 27.19 9.89 -2.02
CA LEU A 96 25.92 9.89 -2.73
C LEU A 96 25.11 8.63 -2.41
N GLU A 97 25.77 7.49 -2.26
CA GLU A 97 25.13 6.25 -1.82
C GLU A 97 24.56 6.40 -0.39
N GLU A 98 25.32 6.98 0.54
CA GLU A 98 24.84 7.26 1.90
C GLU A 98 23.65 8.23 1.89
N LEU A 99 23.73 9.30 1.08
CA LEU A 99 22.63 10.26 0.92
C LEU A 99 21.35 9.57 0.42
N TYR A 100 21.47 8.66 -0.55
CA TYR A 100 20.34 7.91 -1.09
C TYR A 100 19.69 6.96 -0.07
N LYS A 101 20.52 6.31 0.76
CA LYS A 101 20.09 5.38 1.82
C LYS A 101 19.51 6.10 3.04
N SER A 102 19.82 7.39 3.19
CA SER A 102 19.37 8.19 4.34
C SER A 102 17.86 8.46 4.33
N ASN A 103 17.31 8.73 5.52
CA ASN A 103 15.90 9.14 5.69
C ASN A 103 15.67 10.63 5.45
N THR A 104 16.68 11.41 5.05
CA THR A 104 16.59 12.89 4.96
C THR A 104 15.47 13.36 4.02
N PHE A 105 15.27 12.66 2.91
CA PHE A 105 14.25 13.00 1.91
C PHE A 105 13.08 12.00 1.86
N ARG A 106 13.12 10.99 2.73
CA ARG A 106 12.12 9.92 2.74
C ARG A 106 11.07 10.22 3.80
N LYS A 107 9.80 10.04 3.43
CA LYS A 107 8.67 10.21 4.35
C LYS A 107 7.88 8.92 4.45
N ARG A 108 7.57 8.34 3.30
CA ARG A 108 6.75 7.13 3.16
C ARG A 108 7.57 5.91 2.76
N SER A 109 8.85 6.09 2.49
CA SER A 109 9.79 5.03 2.11
C SER A 109 10.95 4.89 3.10
N TYR A 110 11.62 3.74 3.08
CA TYR A 110 12.87 3.51 3.81
C TYR A 110 13.75 2.51 3.07
N PHE A 111 15.07 2.65 3.21
CA PHE A 111 16.03 1.74 2.61
C PHE A 111 16.37 0.60 3.58
N ASN A 112 16.31 -0.64 3.12
CA ASN A 112 16.76 -1.82 3.85
C ASN A 112 17.12 -2.94 2.86
N ASP A 113 18.16 -3.74 3.16
CA ASP A 113 18.56 -4.93 2.37
C ASP A 113 18.60 -4.70 0.84
N ASP A 114 19.26 -3.61 0.40
CA ASP A 114 19.38 -3.20 -1.01
C ASP A 114 18.05 -2.93 -1.74
N LYS A 115 16.99 -2.73 -0.98
CA LYS A 115 15.64 -2.40 -1.44
C LYS A 115 15.16 -1.13 -0.77
N VAL A 116 14.22 -0.47 -1.44
CA VAL A 116 13.46 0.60 -0.82
C VAL A 116 12.05 0.11 -0.60
N TYR A 117 11.71 -0.03 0.66
CA TYR A 117 10.38 -0.41 1.12
C TYR A 117 9.53 0.84 1.27
N PHE A 118 8.21 0.68 1.15
CA PHE A 118 7.29 1.79 1.35
C PHE A 118 6.04 1.38 2.09
N ASN A 119 5.42 2.37 2.73
CA ASN A 119 4.22 2.20 3.51
C ASN A 119 3.06 2.95 2.86
N LEU A 120 1.94 2.25 2.72
CA LEU A 120 0.65 2.92 2.61
C LEU A 120 0.42 3.67 3.94
N GLU A 121 -0.17 4.85 3.90
CA GLU A 121 -0.50 5.65 5.07
C GLU A 121 -2.00 5.54 5.36
N ASN A 122 -2.82 5.60 4.30
CA ASN A 122 -4.26 5.53 4.39
C ASN A 122 -4.73 4.12 4.79
N SER A 123 -5.50 4.01 5.88
CA SER A 123 -5.97 2.73 6.41
C SER A 123 -6.96 2.02 5.49
N LEU A 124 -7.78 2.73 4.72
CA LEU A 124 -8.65 2.12 3.72
C LEU A 124 -7.82 1.51 2.60
N ALA A 125 -6.84 2.26 2.09
CA ALA A 125 -5.96 1.76 1.03
C ALA A 125 -5.19 0.51 1.50
N LYS A 126 -4.70 0.51 2.74
CA LYS A 126 -4.08 -0.68 3.37
C LYS A 126 -5.04 -1.87 3.37
N LEU A 127 -6.26 -1.67 3.88
CA LEU A 127 -7.25 -2.74 3.96
C LEU A 127 -7.58 -3.29 2.57
N LEU A 128 -7.87 -2.42 1.60
CA LEU A 128 -8.17 -2.82 0.23
C LEU A 128 -7.00 -3.57 -0.42
N TYR A 129 -5.78 -3.08 -0.24
CA TYR A 129 -4.57 -3.75 -0.71
C TYR A 129 -4.42 -5.15 -0.10
N THR A 130 -4.51 -5.27 1.23
CA THR A 130 -4.41 -6.54 1.94
C THR A 130 -5.48 -7.53 1.49
N LEU A 131 -6.73 -7.07 1.32
CA LEU A 131 -7.82 -7.88 0.81
C LEU A 131 -7.55 -8.40 -0.62
N MET A 132 -7.08 -7.53 -1.51
CA MET A 132 -6.73 -7.89 -2.88
C MET A 132 -5.61 -8.94 -2.91
N ILE A 133 -4.54 -8.75 -2.12
CA ILE A 133 -3.44 -9.71 -2.01
C ILE A 133 -3.92 -11.06 -1.45
N TYR A 134 -4.70 -11.04 -0.36
CA TYR A 134 -5.26 -12.24 0.26
C TYR A 134 -6.16 -13.03 -0.69
N LYS A 135 -6.98 -12.34 -1.48
CA LYS A 135 -7.85 -12.95 -2.50
C LYS A 135 -7.16 -13.21 -3.84
N ASN A 136 -5.87 -12.94 -3.94
CA ASN A 136 -5.08 -13.09 -5.16
C ASN A 136 -5.72 -12.36 -6.36
N LYS A 137 -6.14 -11.10 -6.14
CA LYS A 137 -6.70 -10.20 -7.16
C LYS A 137 -5.79 -8.99 -7.33
N ASP A 138 -5.72 -8.48 -8.56
CA ASP A 138 -5.07 -7.20 -8.86
C ASP A 138 -6.08 -6.03 -8.84
N GLU A 139 -7.38 -6.33 -8.79
CA GLU A 139 -8.48 -5.37 -8.97
C GLU A 139 -9.75 -5.84 -8.26
N ILE A 140 -10.52 -4.91 -7.69
CA ILE A 140 -11.89 -5.17 -7.20
C ILE A 140 -12.89 -4.61 -8.22
N LEU A 141 -13.56 -5.52 -8.92
CA LEU A 141 -14.57 -5.18 -9.93
C LEU A 141 -15.92 -4.88 -9.31
N ALA A 142 -16.78 -4.20 -10.08
CA ALA A 142 -18.19 -4.08 -9.74
C ALA A 142 -18.83 -5.47 -9.60
N CYS A 143 -19.72 -5.63 -8.62
CA CYS A 143 -20.46 -6.86 -8.44
C CYS A 143 -21.31 -7.16 -9.68
N PRO A 144 -21.28 -8.39 -10.22
CA PRO A 144 -22.07 -8.75 -11.38
C PRO A 144 -23.56 -8.61 -11.08
N SER A 145 -24.36 -8.25 -12.08
CA SER A 145 -25.82 -8.10 -11.97
C SER A 145 -26.56 -9.41 -11.68
N SER A 146 -25.91 -10.55 -11.90
CA SER A 146 -26.44 -11.88 -11.60
C SER A 146 -25.40 -12.76 -10.93
N PHE A 147 -25.86 -13.56 -9.96
CA PHE A 147 -25.03 -14.53 -9.27
C PHE A 147 -25.00 -15.85 -10.04
N SER A 148 -23.83 -16.23 -10.55
CA SER A 148 -23.62 -17.49 -11.26
C SER A 148 -22.78 -18.50 -10.47
N SER A 149 -21.88 -18.00 -9.63
CA SER A 149 -20.95 -18.78 -8.82
C SER A 149 -20.38 -17.90 -7.71
N LYS A 150 -19.62 -18.50 -6.78
CA LYS A 150 -18.93 -17.79 -5.70
C LYS A 150 -18.14 -16.59 -6.24
N ILE A 151 -18.31 -15.42 -5.63
CA ILE A 151 -17.56 -14.20 -5.95
C ILE A 151 -16.65 -13.87 -4.76
N ASP A 152 -15.34 -13.84 -5.00
CA ASP A 152 -14.36 -13.66 -3.92
C ASP A 152 -14.41 -12.25 -3.31
N ILE A 153 -14.48 -11.22 -4.14
CA ILE A 153 -14.55 -9.81 -3.72
C ILE A 153 -15.13 -8.97 -4.86
N CYS A 154 -16.01 -8.03 -4.56
CA CYS A 154 -16.51 -7.04 -5.51
C CYS A 154 -17.02 -5.77 -4.80
N THR A 155 -17.27 -4.72 -5.56
CA THR A 155 -17.83 -3.45 -5.08
C THR A 155 -19.24 -3.22 -5.61
N PHE A 156 -20.15 -2.75 -4.75
CA PHE A 156 -21.53 -2.38 -5.10
C PHE A 156 -22.02 -1.28 -4.17
N GLU A 157 -22.65 -0.23 -4.73
CA GLU A 157 -23.19 0.92 -3.99
C GLU A 157 -22.24 1.46 -2.90
N ASN A 158 -21.01 1.79 -3.30
CA ASN A 158 -19.98 2.32 -2.39
C ASN A 158 -19.60 1.38 -1.23
N SER A 159 -19.82 0.08 -1.40
CA SER A 159 -19.52 -0.94 -0.39
C SER A 159 -18.69 -2.06 -1.00
N ILE A 160 -17.78 -2.61 -0.21
CA ILE A 160 -17.01 -3.80 -0.57
C ILE A 160 -17.68 -5.01 0.05
N TYR A 161 -17.81 -6.07 -0.74
CA TYR A 161 -18.34 -7.37 -0.33
C TYR A 161 -17.29 -8.43 -0.56
N VAL A 162 -17.17 -9.38 0.37
CA VAL A 162 -16.20 -10.47 0.32
C VAL A 162 -16.86 -11.84 0.52
N ASP A 163 -16.41 -12.82 -0.26
CA ASP A 163 -16.92 -14.19 -0.34
C ASP A 163 -18.44 -14.26 -0.43
N ILE A 164 -18.99 -13.70 -1.52
CA ILE A 164 -20.43 -13.71 -1.78
C ILE A 164 -20.85 -15.10 -2.24
N LYS A 165 -21.91 -15.61 -1.62
CA LYS A 165 -22.52 -16.93 -1.84
C LYS A 165 -23.92 -16.85 -2.44
N LYS A 166 -24.60 -15.70 -2.31
CA LYS A 166 -25.97 -15.55 -2.77
C LYS A 166 -26.34 -14.09 -3.04
N TYR A 167 -27.24 -13.90 -3.99
CA TYR A 167 -27.93 -12.64 -4.23
C TYR A 167 -29.43 -12.84 -3.99
N ASP A 168 -30.08 -11.84 -3.40
CA ASP A 168 -31.53 -11.78 -3.28
C ASP A 168 -32.07 -10.45 -3.80
N SER A 169 -33.35 -10.44 -4.13
CA SER A 169 -34.08 -9.20 -4.42
C SER A 169 -34.38 -8.52 -3.08
N LEU A 170 -33.99 -7.27 -2.91
CA LEU A 170 -34.46 -6.50 -1.75
C LEU A 170 -35.95 -6.23 -1.92
N PHE A 171 -36.71 -6.52 -0.86
CA PHE A 171 -38.08 -6.04 -0.72
C PHE A 171 -38.00 -4.55 -0.40
N GLU A 172 -38.15 -3.66 -1.39
CA GLU A 172 -38.73 -2.30 -1.26
C GLU A 172 -38.49 -1.40 -2.48
N ASP A 173 -37.52 -1.71 -3.35
CA ASP A 173 -37.37 -0.97 -4.61
C ASP A 173 -38.05 -1.73 -5.75
N ASN A 174 -38.81 -1.01 -6.58
CA ASN A 174 -39.34 -1.53 -7.85
C ASN A 174 -38.23 -1.87 -8.87
N SER A 175 -36.96 -1.80 -8.48
CA SER A 175 -35.83 -2.26 -9.27
C SER A 175 -35.75 -3.79 -9.17
N SER A 176 -35.67 -4.46 -10.32
CA SER A 176 -35.39 -5.91 -10.40
C SER A 176 -33.93 -6.24 -10.08
N GLU A 177 -33.22 -5.33 -9.43
CA GLU A 177 -31.79 -5.40 -9.19
C GLU A 177 -31.52 -6.32 -7.99
N LYS A 178 -30.77 -7.39 -8.25
CA LYS A 178 -30.36 -8.34 -7.22
C LYS A 178 -29.11 -7.84 -6.53
N LYS A 179 -29.07 -7.91 -5.20
CA LYS A 179 -27.93 -7.48 -4.39
C LYS A 179 -27.31 -8.64 -3.63
N PRO A 180 -26.03 -8.59 -3.28
CA PRO A 180 -25.42 -9.58 -2.38
C PRO A 180 -26.19 -9.69 -1.07
N SER A 181 -26.65 -10.90 -0.73
CA SER A 181 -27.44 -11.16 0.48
C SER A 181 -26.77 -12.15 1.43
N GLU A 182 -25.92 -13.02 0.89
CA GLU A 182 -25.08 -13.91 1.67
C GLU A 182 -23.63 -13.68 1.29
N PHE A 183 -22.84 -13.20 2.23
CA PHE A 183 -21.44 -12.84 2.10
C PHE A 183 -20.75 -13.04 3.45
N LEU A 184 -19.42 -13.21 3.44
CA LEU A 184 -18.64 -13.32 4.68
C LEU A 184 -18.53 -11.99 5.40
N LEU A 185 -18.25 -10.93 4.63
CA LEU A 185 -17.91 -9.60 5.13
C LEU A 185 -18.39 -8.54 4.13
N ALA A 186 -18.95 -7.45 4.64
CA ALA A 186 -19.25 -6.26 3.85
C ALA A 186 -18.99 -4.98 4.65
N PHE A 187 -18.54 -3.92 3.97
CA PHE A 187 -18.38 -2.61 4.61
C PHE A 187 -18.55 -1.48 3.60
N ASN A 188 -19.09 -0.36 4.07
CA ASN A 188 -19.21 0.85 3.26
C ASN A 188 -17.89 1.63 3.26
N LEU A 189 -17.45 2.07 2.09
CA LEU A 189 -16.18 2.79 1.93
C LEU A 189 -16.16 4.13 2.67
N SER A 190 -17.30 4.82 2.75
CA SER A 190 -17.40 6.12 3.42
C SER A 190 -17.45 6.03 4.94
N SER A 191 -17.78 4.86 5.49
CA SER A 191 -17.92 4.68 6.94
C SER A 191 -17.04 3.57 7.52
N TYR A 192 -16.13 2.96 6.75
CA TYR A 192 -15.36 1.79 7.21
C TYR A 192 -14.60 2.01 8.53
N GLU A 193 -14.11 3.22 8.81
CA GLU A 193 -13.42 3.54 10.07
C GLU A 193 -14.35 3.50 11.29
N LYS A 194 -15.61 3.88 11.10
CA LYS A 194 -16.62 4.00 12.16
C LYS A 194 -17.62 2.84 12.15
N GLY A 195 -17.59 2.01 11.11
CA GLY A 195 -18.55 0.96 10.85
C GLY A 195 -19.87 1.45 10.22
N PRO A 196 -20.85 0.55 10.08
CA PRO A 196 -20.77 -0.86 10.43
C PRO A 196 -19.93 -1.66 9.42
N ILE A 197 -19.11 -2.57 9.94
CA ILE A 197 -18.56 -3.68 9.15
C ILE A 197 -19.46 -4.87 9.44
N ILE A 198 -20.16 -5.35 8.43
CA ILE A 198 -21.14 -6.43 8.55
C ILE A 198 -20.43 -7.75 8.28
N VAL A 199 -20.64 -8.75 9.14
CA VAL A 199 -20.13 -10.11 8.96
C VAL A 199 -21.26 -11.12 8.99
N ASP A 200 -21.07 -12.27 8.34
CA ASP A 200 -22.03 -13.38 8.43
C ASP A 200 -22.18 -13.86 9.88
N LYS A 201 -21.03 -14.09 10.52
CA LYS A 201 -20.86 -14.46 11.91
C LYS A 201 -19.46 -14.03 12.36
N ILE A 202 -19.29 -13.77 13.64
CA ILE A 202 -17.94 -13.64 14.21
C ILE A 202 -17.35 -15.03 14.39
N ASP A 203 -16.31 -15.30 13.61
CA ASP A 203 -15.53 -16.54 13.65
C ASP A 203 -14.06 -16.15 13.89
N GLU A 204 -13.53 -16.44 15.09
CA GLU A 204 -12.17 -16.02 15.47
C GLU A 204 -11.07 -16.67 14.62
N ASP A 205 -11.41 -17.76 13.92
CA ASP A 205 -10.50 -18.48 13.03
C ASP A 205 -10.54 -17.93 11.58
N GLU A 206 -11.48 -17.03 11.27
CA GLU A 206 -11.55 -16.41 9.95
C GLU A 206 -10.44 -15.37 9.79
N ALA A 207 -9.39 -15.75 9.05
CA ALA A 207 -8.17 -14.96 8.89
C ALA A 207 -8.41 -13.53 8.38
N ILE A 208 -9.45 -13.31 7.56
CA ILE A 208 -9.76 -11.98 7.03
C ILE A 208 -10.11 -10.96 8.12
N LEU A 209 -10.63 -11.42 9.26
CA LEU A 209 -11.02 -10.55 10.35
C LEU A 209 -9.79 -9.99 11.10
N ASN A 210 -8.64 -10.64 10.96
CA ASN A 210 -7.37 -10.15 11.52
C ASN A 210 -6.81 -8.95 10.75
N PHE A 211 -7.33 -8.63 9.55
CA PHE A 211 -6.85 -7.49 8.76
C PHE A 211 -7.33 -6.14 9.31
N PHE A 212 -8.30 -6.17 10.22
CA PHE A 212 -8.85 -4.99 10.85
C PHE A 212 -8.09 -4.63 12.12
N ALA A 213 -8.03 -3.34 12.43
CA ALA A 213 -7.35 -2.86 13.62
C ALA A 213 -8.10 -3.27 14.91
N ASN A 214 -7.38 -3.32 16.03
CA ASN A 214 -8.02 -3.38 17.33
C ASN A 214 -8.85 -2.10 17.55
N GLY A 215 -10.03 -2.25 18.15
CA GLY A 215 -11.04 -1.20 18.27
C GLY A 215 -12.02 -1.13 17.09
N THR A 216 -11.82 -1.90 16.01
CA THR A 216 -12.78 -1.94 14.90
C THR A 216 -14.11 -2.56 15.34
N HIS A 217 -15.22 -1.93 14.95
CA HIS A 217 -16.58 -2.36 15.26
C HIS A 217 -17.16 -3.24 14.14
N PHE A 218 -17.68 -4.39 14.52
CA PHE A 218 -18.35 -5.35 13.65
C PHE A 218 -19.80 -5.53 14.08
N PHE A 219 -20.65 -5.87 13.12
CA PHE A 219 -22.04 -6.25 13.34
C PHE A 219 -22.30 -7.56 12.62
N ASP A 220 -22.91 -8.54 13.28
CA ASP A 220 -23.41 -9.71 12.58
C ASP A 220 -24.77 -9.44 11.92
N LYS A 221 -25.31 -10.45 11.24
CA LYS A 221 -26.61 -10.36 10.57
C LYS A 221 -27.80 -10.19 11.51
N ASP A 222 -27.64 -10.54 12.78
CA ASP A 222 -28.65 -10.36 13.83
C ASP A 222 -28.55 -8.97 14.47
N GLY A 223 -27.59 -8.14 14.03
CA GLY A 223 -27.36 -6.79 14.54
C GLY A 223 -26.59 -6.77 15.87
N ILE A 224 -26.02 -7.89 16.29
CA ILE A 224 -25.19 -7.97 17.49
C ILE A 224 -23.87 -7.27 17.19
N LYS A 225 -23.46 -6.39 18.10
CA LYS A 225 -22.27 -5.56 17.94
C LYS A 225 -21.07 -6.22 18.61
N PHE A 226 -19.96 -6.25 17.91
CA PHE A 226 -18.69 -6.75 18.40
C PHE A 226 -17.59 -5.71 18.23
N ILE A 227 -16.61 -5.74 19.12
CA ILE A 227 -15.37 -4.97 18.98
C ILE A 227 -14.18 -5.92 18.92
N LYS A 228 -13.27 -5.69 17.97
CA LYS A 228 -12.01 -6.42 17.90
C LYS A 228 -11.07 -5.93 18.99
N VAL A 229 -10.54 -6.85 19.79
CA VAL A 229 -9.66 -6.55 20.94
C VAL A 229 -8.31 -7.27 20.86
N GLY A 230 -8.13 -8.20 19.93
CA GLY A 230 -6.90 -8.96 19.78
C GLY A 230 -6.61 -9.36 18.33
N ASP A 231 -5.36 -9.75 18.11
CA ASP A 231 -4.81 -10.19 16.82
C ASP A 231 -4.52 -11.70 16.79
N GLU A 232 -3.96 -12.16 15.69
CA GLU A 232 -3.46 -13.53 15.53
C GLU A 232 -2.39 -13.83 16.59
N GLY A 233 -2.70 -14.75 17.52
CA GLY A 233 -1.82 -15.12 18.64
C GLY A 233 -2.18 -14.48 20.00
N ALA A 234 -3.28 -13.74 20.10
CA ALA A 234 -3.81 -13.30 21.39
C ALA A 234 -4.10 -14.52 22.29
N LYS A 235 -3.69 -14.42 23.58
CA LYS A 235 -3.95 -15.47 24.59
C LYS A 235 -5.41 -15.49 25.06
N ASP A 236 -6.11 -14.39 24.85
CA ASP A 236 -7.50 -14.15 25.23
C ASP A 236 -8.41 -14.11 23.98
N LYS A 237 -9.68 -13.71 24.14
CA LYS A 237 -10.65 -13.55 23.05
C LYS A 237 -10.20 -12.50 22.03
N LYS A 238 -10.49 -12.71 20.74
CA LYS A 238 -10.22 -11.73 19.68
C LYS A 238 -11.35 -10.71 19.54
N PHE A 239 -12.57 -11.09 19.92
CA PHE A 239 -13.75 -10.23 19.84
C PHE A 239 -14.54 -10.20 21.16
N VAL A 240 -15.08 -9.02 21.48
CA VAL A 240 -15.99 -8.82 22.61
C VAL A 240 -17.37 -8.43 22.09
N ASN A 241 -18.41 -9.13 22.55
CA ASN A 241 -19.80 -8.81 22.28
C ASN A 241 -20.23 -7.65 23.19
N LEU A 242 -20.67 -6.54 22.59
CA LEU A 242 -21.07 -5.30 23.28
C LEU A 242 -22.58 -5.19 23.50
N THR A 243 -23.38 -6.13 22.98
CA THR A 243 -24.84 -6.11 23.10
C THR A 243 -25.31 -6.57 24.49
N ASN A 244 -24.42 -7.13 25.32
CA ASN A 244 -24.73 -7.67 26.65
C ASN A 244 -24.11 -6.87 27.81
N GLU A 245 -23.51 -5.70 27.57
CA GLU A 245 -22.99 -4.84 28.64
C GLU A 245 -24.06 -3.77 29.01
N GLU A 246 -25.05 -4.20 29.80
CA GLU A 246 -25.84 -3.33 30.70
C GLU A 246 -25.34 -3.48 32.15
#